data_AF-A0A1G3AD98-F1
#
_entry.id   AF-A0A1G3AD98-F1
#
_cell.length_a   1.000
_cell.length_b   1.000
_cell.length_c   1.000
_cell.angle_alpha   90.00
_cell.angle_beta   90.00
_cell.angle_gamma   90.00
#
_symmetry.space_group_name_H-M   'P 1'
#
loop_
_entity.id
_entity.type
_entity.pdbx_description
1 polymer ?
#
loop_
_entity_poly.entity_id
_entity_poly.type
_entity_poly.pdbx_seq_one_letter_code
_entity_poly.pdbx_strand_id
1 'polypeptide(L)'
;MNDHQRLAIHAAAQIRQSMTMMHGGRPSLGLPETAWSECIRLVRQIDKAVRRGWHLAARRLRGELAYAIATCRRHLEQVAWELEGDEGHQRLPTQRELFQELIVLEDEFDEVRLDRKGTLSVVTGPVVLDGVDLGRFEIALDVDWDPRRTWGSYEVIALDPNPAASSPNTTHPHVQGNQLCEGDGRSAIRRAMREGRLLDFFVLVRQILQTYNAGGAYVSLERWNGAECRDCGELVGEDDRDYCEPCEADICTSCSSACARCGRTCCSECIETCSGCE
;
A
#
# COMPACT_ATOMS: atom_id res chain seq x y z
N MET A 1 -7.15 13.34 -37.70
CA MET A 1 -7.50 13.31 -36.27
C MET A 1 -8.17 11.98 -35.98
N ASN A 2 -7.42 11.07 -35.36
CA ASN A 2 -7.90 9.75 -34.98
C ASN A 2 -8.87 9.85 -33.79
N ASP A 3 -9.66 8.81 -33.54
CA ASP A 3 -10.65 8.82 -32.45
C ASP A 3 -9.99 8.97 -31.07
N HIS A 4 -8.74 8.52 -30.93
CA HIS A 4 -7.93 8.67 -29.73
C HIS A 4 -7.56 10.14 -29.44
N GLN A 5 -7.10 10.91 -30.43
CA GLN A 5 -6.86 12.35 -30.27
C GLN A 5 -8.13 13.12 -29.89
N ARG A 6 -9.31 12.70 -30.38
CA ARG A 6 -10.58 13.32 -29.96
C ARG A 6 -10.88 13.04 -28.49
N LEU A 7 -10.66 11.81 -28.04
CA LEU A 7 -10.81 11.44 -26.63
C LEU A 7 -9.81 12.21 -25.76
N ALA A 8 -8.54 12.32 -26.17
CA ALA A 8 -7.52 13.08 -25.45
C ALA A 8 -7.88 14.58 -25.33
N ILE A 9 -8.40 15.20 -26.39
CA ILE A 9 -8.89 16.60 -26.32
C ILE A 9 -10.03 16.75 -25.32
N HIS A 10 -10.96 15.79 -25.29
CA HIS A 10 -12.09 15.80 -24.36
C HIS A 10 -11.62 15.60 -22.91
N ALA A 11 -10.74 14.64 -22.67
CA ALA A 11 -10.15 14.41 -21.35
C ALA A 11 -9.37 15.64 -20.87
N ALA A 12 -8.53 16.24 -21.72
CA ALA A 12 -7.82 17.47 -21.37
C ALA A 12 -8.76 18.63 -20.98
N ALA A 13 -9.93 18.74 -21.63
CA ALA A 13 -10.95 19.72 -21.26
C ALA A 13 -11.58 19.42 -19.90
N GLN A 14 -11.92 18.15 -19.65
CA GLN A 14 -12.53 17.69 -18.41
C GLN A 14 -11.59 17.86 -17.21
N ILE A 15 -10.34 17.41 -17.35
CA ILE A 15 -9.27 17.59 -16.36
C ILE A 15 -9.14 19.07 -15.98
N ARG A 16 -9.05 19.96 -16.99
CA ARG A 16 -8.92 21.39 -16.75
C ARG A 16 -10.12 21.97 -16.00
N GLN A 17 -11.32 21.52 -16.33
CA GLN A 17 -12.55 21.96 -15.67
C GLN A 17 -12.53 21.57 -14.19
N SER A 18 -12.21 20.31 -13.88
CA SER A 18 -12.07 19.83 -12.50
C SER A 18 -10.99 20.65 -11.76
N MET A 19 -9.80 20.83 -12.36
CA MET A 19 -8.73 21.65 -11.76
C MET A 19 -9.17 23.09 -11.45
N THR A 20 -9.99 23.69 -12.32
CA THR A 20 -10.52 25.06 -12.16
C THR A 20 -11.54 25.14 -11.02
N MET A 21 -12.46 24.18 -10.91
CA MET A 21 -13.43 24.13 -9.81
C MET A 21 -12.76 24.00 -8.44
N MET A 22 -11.55 23.42 -8.42
CA MET A 22 -10.82 23.11 -7.20
C MET A 22 -9.91 24.24 -6.70
N HIS A 23 -9.46 25.14 -7.56
CA HIS A 23 -8.55 26.25 -7.23
C HIS A 23 -9.21 27.44 -6.45
N GLY A 24 -10.29 27.20 -5.69
CA GLY A 24 -11.04 28.27 -5.00
C GLY A 24 -11.55 27.97 -3.59
N GLY A 25 -11.19 26.83 -2.97
CA GLY A 25 -11.62 26.48 -1.61
C GLY A 25 -10.54 26.77 -0.56
N ARG A 26 -10.89 27.43 0.56
CA ARG A 26 -10.01 27.54 1.73
C ARG A 26 -9.83 26.15 2.38
N PRO A 27 -8.60 25.70 2.71
CA PRO A 27 -8.40 24.46 3.43
C PRO A 27 -9.00 24.54 4.85
N SER A 28 -9.63 23.45 5.30
CA SER A 28 -10.10 23.32 6.69
C SER A 28 -9.07 22.54 7.48
N LEU A 29 -8.15 23.26 8.11
CA LEU A 29 -7.06 22.66 8.89
C LEU A 29 -7.61 21.95 10.13
N GLY A 30 -7.58 20.62 10.16
CA GLY A 30 -7.96 19.81 11.31
C GLY A 30 -6.85 18.84 11.69
N LEU A 31 -6.37 18.89 12.94
CA LEU A 31 -5.34 17.97 13.44
C LEU A 31 -5.94 16.58 13.77
N PRO A 32 -5.17 15.49 13.65
CA PRO A 32 -5.65 14.12 13.89
C PRO A 32 -5.71 13.74 15.38
N GLU A 33 -6.48 14.48 16.17
CA GLU A 33 -6.59 14.27 17.61
C GLU A 33 -7.09 12.87 17.98
N THR A 34 -8.03 12.32 17.20
CA THR A 34 -8.60 10.98 17.43
C THR A 34 -7.59 9.87 17.16
N ALA A 35 -6.88 9.91 16.03
CA ALA A 35 -5.86 8.92 15.68
C ALA A 35 -4.67 8.99 16.64
N TRP A 36 -4.28 10.19 17.07
CA TRP A 36 -3.24 10.38 18.07
C TRP A 36 -3.64 9.81 19.44
N SER A 37 -4.87 10.07 19.88
CA SER A 37 -5.41 9.54 21.13
C SER A 37 -5.44 8.00 21.12
N GLU A 38 -5.77 7.41 19.98
CA GLU A 38 -5.76 5.96 19.79
C GLU A 38 -4.35 5.36 19.92
N CYS A 39 -3.33 6.01 19.35
CA CYS A 39 -1.94 5.61 19.54
C CYS A 39 -1.55 5.59 21.03
N ILE A 40 -1.89 6.65 21.78
CA ILE A 40 -1.63 6.73 23.22
C ILE A 40 -2.34 5.61 23.97
N ARG A 41 -3.59 5.31 23.61
CA ARG A 41 -4.40 4.25 24.24
C ARG A 41 -3.74 2.88 24.04
N LEU A 42 -3.31 2.58 22.83
CA LEU A 42 -2.69 1.29 22.47
C LEU A 42 -1.34 1.09 23.16
N VAL A 43 -0.49 2.12 23.24
CA VAL A 43 0.78 2.05 24.01
C VAL A 43 0.53 1.65 25.46
N ARG A 44 -0.44 2.29 26.13
CA ARG A 44 -0.79 1.97 27.53
C ARG A 44 -1.29 0.53 27.69
N GLN A 45 -2.05 0.03 26.72
CA GLN A 45 -2.55 -1.36 26.75
C GLN A 45 -1.44 -2.38 26.53
N ILE A 46 -0.49 -2.10 25.63
CA ILE A 46 0.70 -2.93 25.42
C ILE A 46 1.49 -3.05 26.73
N ASP A 47 1.79 -1.94 27.39
CA ASP A 47 2.51 -1.94 28.67
C ASP A 47 1.79 -2.74 29.76
N LYS A 48 0.45 -2.70 29.77
CA LYS A 48 -0.36 -3.46 30.73
C LYS A 48 -0.33 -4.96 30.41
N ALA A 49 -0.41 -5.32 29.13
CA ALA A 49 -0.36 -6.71 28.67
C ALA A 49 1.02 -7.33 28.95
N VAL A 50 2.10 -6.61 28.65
CA VAL A 50 3.48 -7.04 28.95
C VAL A 50 3.69 -7.27 30.45
N ARG A 51 3.28 -6.32 31.29
CA ARG A 51 3.41 -6.46 32.76
C ARG A 51 2.63 -7.63 33.36
N ARG A 52 1.60 -8.12 32.67
CA ARG A 52 0.75 -9.24 33.11
C ARG A 52 1.15 -10.58 32.47
N GLY A 53 2.19 -10.61 31.64
CA GLY A 53 2.59 -11.82 30.90
C GLY A 53 1.62 -12.21 29.78
N TRP A 54 0.74 -11.30 29.34
CA TRP A 54 -0.21 -11.55 28.25
C TRP A 54 0.44 -11.32 26.89
N HIS A 55 1.42 -12.17 26.55
CA HIS A 55 2.29 -11.97 25.39
C HIS A 55 1.53 -11.94 24.05
N LEU A 56 0.54 -12.82 23.86
CA LEU A 56 -0.33 -12.84 22.67
C LEU A 56 -1.12 -11.53 22.51
N ALA A 57 -1.72 -11.03 23.59
CA ALA A 57 -2.46 -9.77 23.58
C ALA A 57 -1.52 -8.58 23.29
N ALA A 58 -0.33 -8.57 23.90
CA ALA A 58 0.68 -7.54 23.62
C ALA A 58 1.14 -7.55 22.16
N ARG A 59 1.29 -8.74 21.54
CA ARG A 59 1.65 -8.87 20.12
C ARG A 59 0.56 -8.32 19.21
N ARG A 60 -0.71 -8.68 19.45
CA ARG A 60 -1.85 -8.15 18.70
C ARG A 60 -1.94 -6.62 18.79
N LEU A 61 -1.84 -6.07 20.01
CA LEU A 61 -1.92 -4.63 20.24
C LEU A 61 -0.79 -3.84 19.56
N ARG A 62 0.40 -4.43 19.40
CA ARG A 62 1.50 -3.81 18.62
C ARG A 62 1.16 -3.67 17.14
N GLY A 63 0.49 -4.66 16.55
CA GLY A 63 -0.02 -4.57 15.18
C GLY A 63 -1.08 -3.47 15.03
N GLU A 64 -2.02 -3.40 15.97
CA GLU A 64 -3.03 -2.33 16.01
C GLU A 64 -2.37 -0.94 16.17
N LEU A 65 -1.33 -0.83 16.99
CA LEU A 65 -0.56 0.41 17.17
C LEU A 65 0.15 0.85 15.88
N ALA A 66 0.79 -0.09 15.17
CA ALA A 66 1.44 0.20 13.89
C ALA A 66 0.45 0.80 12.88
N TYR A 67 -0.76 0.24 12.80
CA TYR A 67 -1.84 0.76 11.96
C TYR A 67 -2.32 2.16 12.40
N ALA A 68 -2.49 2.38 13.71
CA ALA A 68 -2.91 3.67 14.26
C ALA A 68 -1.87 4.77 13.99
N ILE A 69 -0.57 4.46 14.15
CA ILE A 69 0.54 5.37 13.85
C ILE A 69 0.56 5.74 12.37
N ALA A 70 0.43 4.75 11.48
CA ALA A 70 0.37 5.01 10.04
C ALA A 70 -0.80 5.92 9.68
N THR A 71 -1.96 5.76 10.33
CA THR A 71 -3.12 6.64 10.15
C THR A 71 -2.86 8.06 10.66
N CYS A 72 -2.26 8.22 11.83
CA CYS A 72 -1.92 9.53 12.37
C CYS A 72 -0.91 10.27 11.48
N ARG A 73 0.14 9.58 11.01
CA ARG A 73 1.14 10.13 10.09
C ARG A 73 0.47 10.65 8.80
N ARG A 74 -0.41 9.85 8.19
CA ARG A 74 -1.14 10.24 6.97
C ARG A 74 -1.97 11.52 7.13
N HIS A 75 -2.57 11.75 8.30
CA HIS A 75 -3.35 12.96 8.55
C HIS A 75 -2.47 14.18 8.81
N LEU A 76 -1.35 14.02 9.52
CA LEU A 76 -0.40 15.13 9.74
C LEU A 76 0.22 15.59 8.41
N GLU A 77 0.58 14.66 7.54
CA GLU A 77 1.04 14.96 6.17
C GLU A 77 -0.03 15.71 5.36
N GLN A 78 -1.31 15.37 5.54
CA GLN A 78 -2.40 16.09 4.88
C GLN A 78 -2.47 17.55 5.33
N VAL A 79 -2.41 17.79 6.65
CA VAL A 79 -2.44 19.17 7.20
C VAL A 79 -1.21 19.96 6.74
N ALA A 80 -0.02 19.34 6.75
CA ALA A 80 1.19 19.96 6.24
C ALA A 80 1.05 20.35 4.76
N TRP A 81 0.48 19.48 3.94
CA TRP A 81 0.23 19.76 2.53
C TRP A 81 -0.81 20.86 2.30
N GLU A 82 -1.89 20.89 3.08
CA GLU A 82 -2.89 21.97 3.03
C GLU A 82 -2.27 23.35 3.37
N LEU A 83 -1.26 23.37 4.24
CA LEU A 83 -0.49 24.57 4.57
C LEU A 83 0.49 24.97 3.45
N GLU A 84 1.16 24.01 2.82
CA GLU A 84 2.06 24.25 1.67
C GLU A 84 1.30 24.72 0.41
N GLY A 85 0.05 24.31 0.26
CA GLY A 85 -0.81 24.65 -0.89
C GLY A 85 -1.17 26.13 -1.02
N ASP A 86 -1.04 26.92 0.05
CA ASP A 86 -1.44 28.34 0.10
C ASP A 86 -0.34 29.30 -0.39
N GLU A 87 0.90 28.82 -0.60
CA GLU A 87 2.06 29.70 -0.84
C GLU A 87 2.28 30.17 -2.29
N GLY A 88 1.37 29.92 -3.24
CA GLY A 88 1.54 30.50 -4.57
C GLY A 88 0.36 30.34 -5.49
N HIS A 89 0.04 31.42 -6.20
CA HIS A 89 -0.84 31.42 -7.37
C HIS A 89 -0.23 30.53 -8.45
N GLN A 90 -0.30 29.20 -8.29
CA GLN A 90 0.15 28.27 -9.30
C GLN A 90 -0.77 28.42 -10.51
N ARG A 91 -0.15 28.70 -11.66
CA ARG A 91 -0.85 28.85 -12.92
C ARG A 91 -1.42 27.49 -13.31
N LEU A 92 -2.74 27.39 -13.34
CA LEU A 92 -3.42 26.22 -13.88
C LEU A 92 -2.96 25.95 -15.33
N PRO A 93 -2.67 24.69 -15.69
CA PRO A 93 -2.29 24.35 -17.05
C PRO A 93 -3.45 24.64 -18.01
N THR A 94 -3.08 25.05 -19.21
CA THR A 94 -4.02 25.22 -20.31
C THR A 94 -4.47 23.87 -20.84
N GLN A 95 -5.61 23.84 -21.54
CA GLN A 95 -6.10 22.60 -22.17
C GLN A 95 -5.09 22.05 -23.19
N ARG A 96 -4.30 22.93 -23.83
CA ARG A 96 -3.25 22.53 -24.77
C ARG A 96 -2.10 21.81 -24.07
N GLU A 97 -1.65 22.33 -22.93
CA GLU A 97 -0.58 21.70 -22.13
C GLU A 97 -1.04 20.32 -21.63
N LEU A 98 -2.26 20.21 -21.11
CA LEU A 98 -2.83 18.91 -20.70
C LEU A 98 -2.99 17.93 -21.86
N PHE A 99 -3.39 18.41 -23.04
CA PHE A 99 -3.42 17.57 -24.25
C PHE A 99 -2.02 17.06 -24.62
N GLN A 100 -0.99 17.91 -24.50
CA GLN A 100 0.38 17.49 -24.78
C GLN A 100 0.86 16.43 -23.78
N GLU A 101 0.55 16.58 -22.49
CA GLU A 101 0.82 15.56 -21.46
C GLU A 101 0.19 14.21 -21.80
N LEU A 102 -1.07 14.21 -22.26
CA LEU A 102 -1.76 12.98 -22.68
C LEU A 102 -1.08 12.29 -23.87
N ILE A 103 -0.56 13.06 -24.84
CA ILE A 103 0.17 12.50 -25.98
C ILE A 103 1.54 11.96 -25.53
N VAL A 104 2.26 12.68 -24.65
CA VAL A 104 3.57 12.23 -24.16
C VAL A 104 3.44 10.94 -23.34
N LEU A 105 2.31 10.73 -22.65
CA LEU A 105 2.05 9.47 -21.97
C LEU A 105 2.08 8.27 -22.93
N GLU A 106 1.58 8.42 -24.16
CA GLU A 106 1.61 7.37 -25.18
C GLU A 106 3.03 7.05 -25.66
N ASP A 107 3.96 8.01 -25.56
CA ASP A 107 5.37 7.80 -25.91
C ASP A 107 6.15 7.09 -24.78
N GLU A 108 5.72 7.23 -23.53
CA GLU A 108 6.41 6.68 -22.34
C GLU A 108 5.86 5.33 -21.87
N PHE A 109 4.57 5.04 -22.12
CA PHE A 109 3.90 3.82 -21.67
C PHE A 109 3.38 3.02 -22.86
N ASP A 110 3.69 1.72 -22.88
CA ASP A 110 3.27 0.80 -23.94
C ASP A 110 1.75 0.69 -24.10
N GLU A 111 1.02 0.88 -22.99
CA GLU A 111 -0.44 0.82 -22.98
C GLU A 111 -1.04 1.95 -22.13
N VAL A 112 -1.64 2.91 -22.82
CA VAL A 112 -2.42 4.01 -22.25
C VAL A 112 -3.88 3.83 -22.67
N ARG A 113 -4.79 3.86 -21.69
CA ARG A 113 -6.22 3.76 -21.92
C ARG A 113 -6.90 5.01 -21.42
N LEU A 114 -7.84 5.49 -22.23
CA LEU A 114 -8.69 6.61 -21.87
C LEU A 114 -10.13 6.20 -22.14
N ASP A 115 -10.89 5.99 -21.08
CA ASP A 115 -12.28 5.57 -21.21
C ASP A 115 -13.25 6.78 -21.32
N ARG A 116 -14.49 6.50 -21.72
CA ARG A 116 -15.54 7.53 -21.84
C ARG A 116 -16.13 7.96 -20.49
N LYS A 117 -15.88 7.20 -19.43
CA LYS A 117 -16.33 7.53 -18.07
C LYS A 117 -15.41 8.57 -17.42
N GLY A 118 -14.26 8.82 -18.03
CA GLY A 118 -13.27 9.77 -17.54
C GLY A 118 -12.21 9.07 -16.70
N THR A 119 -11.78 7.87 -17.04
CA THR A 119 -10.62 7.24 -16.42
C THR A 119 -9.46 7.22 -17.39
N LEU A 120 -8.34 7.82 -16.98
CA LEU A 120 -7.05 7.73 -17.65
C LEU A 120 -6.22 6.67 -16.94
N SER A 121 -5.84 5.61 -17.62
CA SER A 121 -5.01 4.57 -17.04
C SER A 121 -3.80 4.21 -17.89
N VAL A 122 -2.74 3.76 -17.22
CA VAL A 122 -1.54 3.22 -17.86
C VAL A 122 -1.23 1.86 -17.26
N VAL A 123 -0.65 0.97 -18.07
CA VAL A 123 -0.20 -0.34 -17.61
C VAL A 123 1.31 -0.35 -17.43
N THR A 124 1.78 -0.89 -16.31
CA THR A 124 3.20 -1.06 -16.04
C THR A 124 3.74 -2.32 -16.73
N GLY A 125 5.06 -2.37 -16.93
CA GLY A 125 5.75 -3.65 -17.08
C GLY A 125 5.63 -4.53 -15.81
N PRO A 126 6.09 -5.79 -15.86
CA PRO A 126 6.11 -6.67 -14.69
C PRO A 126 6.91 -6.05 -13.55
N VAL A 127 6.36 -6.11 -12.34
CA VAL A 127 6.99 -5.62 -11.12
C VAL A 127 7.54 -6.82 -10.36
N VAL A 128 8.86 -6.84 -10.18
CA VAL A 128 9.55 -7.89 -9.40
C VAL A 128 10.37 -7.21 -8.31
N LEU A 129 10.13 -7.57 -7.05
CA LEU A 129 10.84 -7.03 -5.89
C LEU A 129 11.45 -8.19 -5.09
N ASP A 130 12.75 -8.12 -4.82
CA ASP A 130 13.52 -9.14 -4.07
C ASP A 130 13.22 -10.59 -4.51
N GLY A 131 13.04 -10.80 -5.82
CA GLY A 131 12.75 -12.11 -6.42
C GLY A 131 11.29 -12.55 -6.38
N VAL A 132 10.39 -11.77 -5.76
CA VAL A 132 8.94 -11.99 -5.80
C VAL A 132 8.36 -11.28 -7.02
N ASP A 133 7.77 -12.06 -7.94
CA ASP A 133 7.03 -11.53 -9.09
C ASP A 133 5.63 -11.08 -8.65
N LEU A 134 5.39 -9.77 -8.67
CA LEU A 134 4.12 -9.15 -8.27
C LEU A 134 3.21 -8.87 -9.48
N GLY A 135 3.65 -9.21 -10.70
CA GLY A 135 2.88 -9.05 -11.92
C GLY A 135 2.83 -7.61 -12.43
N ARG A 136 1.94 -7.36 -13.39
CA ARG A 136 1.69 -6.02 -13.94
C ARG A 136 0.58 -5.30 -13.18
N PHE A 137 0.66 -3.97 -13.17
CA PHE A 137 -0.33 -3.12 -12.54
C PHE A 137 -0.91 -2.12 -13.55
N GLU A 138 -2.21 -1.85 -13.43
CA GLU A 138 -2.89 -0.73 -14.07
C GLU A 138 -3.01 0.40 -13.04
N ILE A 139 -2.46 1.57 -13.37
CA ILE A 139 -2.61 2.79 -12.57
C ILE A 139 -3.75 3.56 -13.21
N ALA A 140 -4.88 3.69 -12.52
CA ALA A 140 -6.12 4.27 -13.04
C ALA A 140 -6.46 5.57 -12.32
N LEU A 141 -6.32 6.70 -13.01
CA LEU A 141 -6.65 8.04 -12.54
C LEU A 141 -8.05 8.42 -13.02
N ASP A 142 -8.96 8.74 -12.10
CA ASP A 142 -10.24 9.37 -12.45
C ASP A 142 -9.98 10.82 -12.85
N VAL A 143 -10.31 11.23 -14.07
CA VAL A 143 -10.09 12.59 -14.60
C VAL A 143 -10.88 13.67 -13.87
N ASP A 144 -11.88 13.30 -13.07
CA ASP A 144 -12.58 14.17 -12.12
C ASP A 144 -11.99 14.07 -10.70
N TRP A 145 -10.69 13.75 -10.60
CA TRP A 145 -10.02 13.59 -9.31
C TRP A 145 -10.11 14.88 -8.48
N ASP A 146 -10.41 14.70 -7.20
CA ASP A 146 -10.25 15.75 -6.20
C ASP A 146 -8.92 15.52 -5.46
N PRO A 147 -7.91 16.41 -5.57
CA PRO A 147 -6.64 16.27 -4.86
C PRO A 147 -6.81 16.50 -3.35
N ARG A 148 -7.93 17.11 -2.90
CA ARG A 148 -8.29 17.20 -1.48
C ARG A 148 -8.83 15.88 -0.95
N ARG A 149 -9.32 14.99 -1.81
CA ARG A 149 -9.61 13.62 -1.41
C ARG A 149 -8.29 12.92 -1.11
N THR A 150 -8.17 12.49 0.13
CA THR A 150 -7.03 11.69 0.55
C THR A 150 -7.04 10.29 -0.10
N TRP A 151 -8.19 9.81 -0.59
CA TRP A 151 -8.42 8.44 -1.08
C TRP A 151 -9.28 8.46 -2.34
N GLY A 152 -9.01 7.54 -3.28
CA GLY A 152 -9.85 7.33 -4.46
C GLY A 152 -9.66 8.35 -5.59
N SER A 153 -8.60 9.15 -5.57
CA SER A 153 -8.22 9.98 -6.73
C SER A 153 -7.70 9.10 -7.88
N TYR A 154 -7.04 7.99 -7.53
CA TYR A 154 -6.60 6.96 -8.46
C TYR A 154 -6.56 5.60 -7.74
N GLU A 155 -6.53 4.54 -8.52
CA GLU A 155 -6.38 3.15 -8.08
C GLU A 155 -5.14 2.51 -8.72
N VAL A 156 -4.57 1.53 -8.03
CA VAL A 156 -3.50 0.67 -8.55
C VAL A 156 -4.02 -0.77 -8.55
N ILE A 157 -4.35 -1.27 -9.73
CA ILE A 157 -5.08 -2.52 -9.93
C ILE A 157 -4.08 -3.58 -10.42
N ALA A 158 -3.97 -4.70 -9.73
CA ALA A 158 -3.14 -5.81 -10.20
C ALA A 158 -3.82 -6.52 -11.37
N LEU A 159 -3.14 -6.61 -12.52
CA LEU A 159 -3.62 -7.30 -13.71
C LEU A 159 -3.30 -8.80 -13.65
N ASP A 160 -2.12 -9.12 -13.13
CA ASP A 160 -1.65 -10.50 -12.90
C ASP A 160 -1.42 -10.67 -11.38
N PRO A 161 -2.48 -10.78 -10.55
CA PRO A 161 -2.37 -10.66 -9.10
C PRO A 161 -1.59 -11.83 -8.48
N ASN A 162 -0.55 -11.51 -7.70
CA ASN A 162 0.14 -12.43 -6.80
C ASN A 162 0.01 -11.93 -5.34
N PRO A 163 -1.14 -12.15 -4.68
CA PRO A 163 -1.39 -11.59 -3.36
C PRO A 163 -0.56 -12.27 -2.27
N ALA A 164 -0.31 -11.54 -1.19
CA ALA A 164 0.33 -12.08 0.00
C ALA A 164 -0.51 -13.23 0.60
N ALA A 165 0.14 -14.31 1.05
CA ALA A 165 -0.51 -15.46 1.66
C ALA A 165 -1.40 -15.10 2.87
N SER A 166 -0.97 -14.07 3.62
CA SER A 166 -1.70 -13.54 4.79
C SER A 166 -2.89 -12.66 4.45
N SER A 167 -2.95 -12.12 3.24
CA SER A 167 -3.88 -11.06 2.88
C SER A 167 -4.22 -11.10 1.39
N PRO A 168 -5.36 -11.70 1.01
CA PRO A 168 -5.75 -11.81 -0.40
C PRO A 168 -6.02 -10.45 -1.07
N ASN A 169 -6.16 -9.39 -0.27
CA ASN A 169 -6.39 -8.03 -0.74
C ASN A 169 -5.10 -7.19 -0.85
N THR A 170 -3.94 -7.78 -0.56
CA THR A 170 -2.63 -7.12 -0.63
C THR A 170 -1.83 -7.74 -1.77
N THR A 171 -1.80 -7.09 -2.93
CA THR A 171 -1.17 -7.58 -4.18
C THR A 171 0.23 -7.03 -4.41
N HIS A 172 0.63 -6.04 -3.62
CA HIS A 172 1.99 -5.49 -3.58
C HIS A 172 2.28 -5.03 -2.15
N PRO A 173 3.54 -5.04 -1.66
CA PRO A 173 3.86 -4.61 -0.29
C PRO A 173 3.28 -3.25 0.09
N HIS A 174 3.13 -2.34 -0.88
CA HIS A 174 2.54 -1.01 -0.71
C HIS A 174 1.15 -0.84 -1.36
N VAL A 175 0.50 -1.90 -1.85
CA VAL A 175 -0.87 -1.81 -2.41
C VAL A 175 -1.80 -2.76 -1.67
N GLN A 176 -2.87 -2.20 -1.10
CA GLN A 176 -3.94 -2.97 -0.47
C GLN A 176 -5.29 -2.44 -0.90
N GLY A 177 -6.20 -3.31 -1.36
CA GLY A 177 -7.53 -2.90 -1.84
C GLY A 177 -7.45 -1.86 -2.95
N ASN A 178 -6.54 -2.05 -3.89
CA ASN A 178 -6.20 -1.13 -4.99
C ASN A 178 -5.67 0.25 -4.58
N GLN A 179 -5.34 0.47 -3.30
CA GLN A 179 -4.80 1.74 -2.82
C GLN A 179 -3.31 1.66 -2.59
N LEU A 180 -2.58 2.61 -3.15
CA LEU A 180 -1.15 2.76 -2.96
C LEU A 180 -0.84 3.50 -1.66
N CYS A 181 0.07 2.94 -0.86
CA CYS A 181 0.77 3.67 0.17
C CYS A 181 1.86 4.53 -0.48
N GLU A 182 1.58 5.82 -0.68
CA GLU A 182 2.48 6.76 -1.38
C GLU A 182 3.79 7.04 -0.62
N GLY A 183 3.82 6.82 0.70
CA GLY A 183 5.00 7.05 1.55
C GLY A 183 5.63 8.42 1.32
N ASP A 184 6.96 8.45 1.21
CA ASP A 184 7.73 9.68 0.95
C ASP A 184 7.45 10.30 -0.43
N GLY A 185 6.88 9.53 -1.37
CA GLY A 185 6.52 9.99 -2.71
C GLY A 185 5.22 10.81 -2.76
N ARG A 186 4.46 10.85 -1.67
CA ARG A 186 3.15 11.52 -1.56
C ARG A 186 3.18 12.98 -2.00
N SER A 187 4.12 13.77 -1.48
CA SER A 187 4.22 15.20 -1.81
C SER A 187 4.48 15.43 -3.30
N ALA A 188 5.34 14.62 -3.91
CA ALA A 188 5.66 14.68 -5.34
C ALA A 188 4.46 14.29 -6.21
N ILE A 189 3.76 13.20 -5.87
CA ILE A 189 2.55 12.74 -6.57
C ILE A 189 1.47 13.83 -6.53
N ARG A 190 1.15 14.34 -5.33
CA ARG A 190 0.11 15.36 -5.15
C ARG A 190 0.46 16.66 -5.86
N ARG A 191 1.74 17.05 -5.86
CA ARG A 191 2.21 18.21 -6.62
C ARG A 191 2.05 18.01 -8.12
N ALA A 192 2.43 16.85 -8.66
CA ALA A 192 2.25 16.53 -10.07
C ALA A 192 0.77 16.61 -10.49
N MET A 193 -0.14 16.05 -9.68
CA MET A 193 -1.59 16.14 -9.91
C MET A 193 -2.12 17.58 -9.87
N ARG A 194 -1.65 18.41 -8.92
CA ARG A 194 -2.07 19.82 -8.80
C ARG A 194 -1.57 20.68 -9.96
N GLU A 195 -0.38 20.39 -10.46
CA GLU A 195 0.25 21.11 -11.58
C GLU A 195 -0.21 20.54 -12.95
N GLY A 196 -0.95 19.43 -12.95
CA GLY A 196 -1.41 18.74 -14.17
C GLY A 196 -0.28 18.08 -14.96
N ARG A 197 0.84 17.76 -14.30
CA ARG A 197 1.97 17.01 -14.87
C ARG A 197 1.63 15.52 -14.82
N LEU A 198 0.79 15.08 -15.77
CA LEU A 198 0.23 13.73 -15.77
C LEU A 198 1.32 12.68 -15.97
N LEU A 199 2.29 12.94 -16.85
CA LEU A 199 3.43 12.05 -17.05
C LEU A 199 4.18 11.81 -15.73
N ASP A 200 4.57 12.88 -15.06
CA ASP A 200 5.28 12.82 -13.78
C ASP A 200 4.50 12.02 -12.75
N PHE A 201 3.17 12.21 -12.68
CA PHE A 201 2.32 11.46 -11.77
C PHE A 201 2.43 9.94 -12.01
N PHE A 202 2.24 9.47 -13.24
CA PHE A 202 2.29 8.04 -13.55
C PHE A 202 3.69 7.46 -13.37
N VAL A 203 4.74 8.21 -13.73
CA VAL A 203 6.13 7.80 -13.52
C VAL A 203 6.44 7.65 -12.04
N LEU A 204 6.02 8.60 -11.19
CA LEU A 204 6.23 8.52 -9.74
C LEU A 204 5.52 7.31 -9.13
N VAL A 205 4.27 7.05 -9.50
CA VAL A 205 3.54 5.86 -9.02
C VAL A 205 4.25 4.57 -9.45
N ARG A 206 4.67 4.47 -10.72
CA ARG A 206 5.45 3.33 -11.23
C ARG A 206 6.75 3.14 -10.45
N GLN A 207 7.47 4.21 -10.12
CA GLN A 207 8.70 4.14 -9.32
C GLN A 207 8.45 3.60 -7.90
N ILE A 208 7.36 4.00 -7.26
CA ILE A 208 6.98 3.47 -5.93
C ILE A 208 6.70 1.97 -6.02
N LEU A 209 6.03 1.50 -7.08
CA LEU A 209 5.80 0.07 -7.29
C LEU A 209 7.10 -0.71 -7.55
N GLN A 210 8.14 -0.06 -8.06
CA GLN A 210 9.42 -0.70 -8.37
C GLN A 210 10.45 -0.60 -7.24
N THR A 211 10.11 0.05 -6.13
CA THR A 211 11.05 0.28 -5.02
C THR A 211 10.51 -0.36 -3.74
N TYR A 212 11.27 -1.28 -3.16
CA TYR A 212 10.90 -1.91 -1.91
C TYR A 212 11.37 -1.11 -0.69
N ASN A 213 10.46 -0.84 0.25
CA ASN A 213 10.79 -0.30 1.58
C ASN A 213 9.97 -1.03 2.67
N ALA A 214 10.64 -1.84 3.48
CA ALA A 214 10.00 -2.58 4.56
C ALA A 214 9.28 -1.67 5.59
N GLY A 215 9.78 -0.45 5.83
CA GLY A 215 9.25 0.47 6.86
C GLY A 215 7.84 1.01 6.62
N GLY A 216 7.27 0.77 5.44
CA GLY A 216 5.91 1.20 5.06
C GLY A 216 5.06 0.14 4.37
N ALA A 217 5.51 -1.12 4.37
CA ALA A 217 4.81 -2.21 3.72
C ALA A 217 3.62 -2.71 4.57
N TYR A 218 2.49 -2.97 3.93
CA TYR A 218 1.34 -3.65 4.53
C TYR A 218 1.69 -5.10 4.90
N VAL A 219 2.43 -5.78 4.02
CA VAL A 219 3.01 -7.11 4.24
C VAL A 219 4.45 -7.09 3.70
N SER A 220 5.41 -7.55 4.49
CA SER A 220 6.81 -7.64 4.06
C SER A 220 7.01 -8.76 3.03
N LEU A 221 8.01 -8.60 2.15
CA LEU A 221 8.30 -9.61 1.12
C LEU A 221 8.79 -10.93 1.74
N GLU A 222 9.52 -10.88 2.85
CA GLU A 222 9.94 -12.06 3.62
C GLU A 222 8.76 -12.95 4.05
N ARG A 223 7.57 -12.35 4.23
CA ARG A 223 6.35 -13.05 4.66
C ARG A 223 5.35 -13.22 3.53
N TRP A 224 5.72 -12.90 2.29
CA TRP A 224 4.81 -12.86 1.15
C TRP A 224 4.20 -14.23 0.86
N ASN A 225 5.06 -15.24 0.77
CA ASN A 225 4.69 -16.65 0.61
C ASN A 225 4.70 -17.40 1.96
N GLY A 226 4.60 -16.66 3.07
CA GLY A 226 4.68 -17.20 4.41
C GLY A 226 3.53 -18.16 4.72
N ALA A 227 3.73 -19.02 5.71
CA ALA A 227 2.68 -19.91 6.23
C ALA A 227 2.31 -19.53 7.66
N GLU A 228 1.06 -19.78 8.02
CA GLU A 228 0.62 -19.60 9.39
C GLU A 228 1.17 -20.73 10.28
N CYS A 229 1.96 -20.36 11.29
CA CYS A 229 2.43 -21.28 12.32
C CYS A 229 1.21 -21.87 13.05
N ARG A 230 1.07 -23.19 13.03
CA ARG A 230 -0.05 -23.89 13.67
C ARG A 230 -0.20 -23.61 15.17
N ASP A 231 0.92 -23.35 15.84
CA ASP A 231 0.97 -23.23 17.30
C ASP A 231 0.65 -21.81 17.77
N CYS A 232 1.30 -20.81 17.19
CA CYS A 232 1.15 -19.41 17.62
C CYS A 232 0.35 -18.52 16.63
N GLY A 233 -0.05 -19.05 15.48
CA GLY A 233 -0.78 -18.32 14.44
C GLY A 233 0.04 -17.20 13.76
N GLU A 234 1.37 -17.19 13.91
CA GLU A 234 2.22 -16.21 13.24
C GLU A 234 2.51 -16.62 11.80
N LEU A 235 2.41 -15.67 10.87
CA LEU A 235 2.93 -15.87 9.52
C LEU A 235 4.45 -15.87 9.53
N VAL A 236 5.02 -17.02 9.23
CA VAL A 236 6.45 -17.23 9.10
C VAL A 236 6.88 -17.23 7.65
N GLY A 237 7.95 -16.48 7.37
CA GLY A 237 8.68 -16.58 6.11
C GLY A 237 9.36 -17.95 5.98
N GLU A 238 9.94 -18.22 4.82
CA GLU A 238 10.62 -19.50 4.57
C GLU A 238 11.81 -19.74 5.52
N ASP A 239 12.57 -18.69 5.85
CA ASP A 239 13.77 -18.79 6.70
C ASP A 239 13.46 -19.10 8.17
N ASP A 240 12.27 -18.72 8.65
CA ASP A 240 11.82 -18.92 10.03
C ASP A 240 10.81 -20.08 10.18
N ARG A 241 10.59 -20.83 9.09
CA ARG A 241 9.64 -21.94 9.03
C ARG A 241 10.33 -23.26 9.37
N ASP A 242 9.82 -23.89 10.42
CA ASP A 242 10.08 -25.27 10.79
C ASP A 242 8.84 -26.13 10.52
N TYR A 243 9.02 -27.45 10.61
CA TYR A 243 7.97 -28.42 10.37
C TYR A 243 7.82 -29.36 11.57
N CYS A 244 6.59 -29.50 12.06
CA CYS A 244 6.26 -30.48 13.09
C CYS A 244 6.17 -31.88 12.45
N GLU A 245 7.15 -32.74 12.69
CA GLU A 245 7.19 -34.09 12.08
C GLU A 245 5.94 -34.95 12.41
N PRO A 246 5.36 -34.91 13.63
CA PRO A 246 4.18 -35.73 13.94
C PRO A 246 2.86 -35.30 13.29
N CYS A 247 2.61 -33.99 13.15
CA CYS A 247 1.32 -33.46 12.69
C CYS A 247 1.38 -32.75 11.35
N GLU A 248 2.56 -32.78 10.74
CA GLU A 248 2.84 -32.35 9.38
C GLU A 248 2.49 -30.88 9.09
N ALA A 249 2.57 -30.03 10.12
CA ALA A 249 2.19 -28.63 10.03
C ALA A 249 3.39 -27.68 10.15
N ASP A 250 3.29 -26.56 9.43
CA ASP A 250 4.24 -25.46 9.52
C ASP A 250 4.18 -24.83 10.92
N ILE A 251 5.36 -24.63 11.52
CA ILE A 251 5.55 -23.96 12.80
C ILE A 251 6.71 -22.98 12.71
N CYS A 252 6.76 -21.97 13.57
CA CYS A 252 7.91 -21.08 13.63
C CYS A 252 9.07 -21.71 14.41
N THR A 253 10.31 -21.33 14.11
CA THR A 253 11.52 -21.71 14.86
C THR A 253 11.42 -21.44 16.37
N SER A 254 10.61 -20.47 16.79
CA SER A 254 10.36 -20.20 18.22
C SER A 254 9.37 -21.17 18.89
N CYS A 255 8.46 -21.78 18.12
CA CYS A 255 7.52 -22.80 18.59
C CYS A 255 8.04 -24.22 18.36
N SER A 256 9.06 -24.36 17.51
CA SER A 256 9.81 -25.58 17.26
C SER A 256 10.53 -26.03 18.53
N SER A 257 10.23 -27.26 18.97
CA SER A 257 10.87 -27.89 20.11
C SER A 257 11.33 -29.30 19.75
N ALA A 258 12.53 -29.69 20.16
CA ALA A 258 13.04 -31.03 19.93
C ALA A 258 12.59 -31.99 21.05
N CYS A 259 11.99 -33.14 20.68
CA CYS A 259 11.65 -34.17 21.66
C CYS A 259 12.91 -34.72 22.33
N ALA A 260 12.96 -34.69 23.67
CA ALA A 260 14.13 -35.16 24.43
C ALA A 260 14.46 -36.65 24.26
N ARG A 261 13.53 -37.47 23.76
CA ARG A 261 13.72 -38.92 23.55
C ARG A 261 14.15 -39.29 22.13
N CYS A 262 13.44 -38.79 21.12
CA CYS A 262 13.69 -39.16 19.72
C CYS A 262 14.36 -38.06 18.88
N GLY A 263 14.51 -36.85 19.43
CA GLY A 263 15.13 -35.71 18.75
C GLY A 263 14.28 -35.06 17.65
N ARG A 264 13.07 -35.55 17.39
CA ARG A 264 12.17 -35.01 16.36
C ARG A 264 11.71 -33.60 16.69
N THR A 265 11.51 -32.79 15.65
CA THR A 265 10.93 -31.46 15.78
C THR A 265 9.41 -31.57 15.98
N CYS A 266 8.92 -30.99 17.07
CA CYS A 266 7.53 -31.02 17.49
C CYS A 266 7.03 -29.60 17.81
N CYS A 267 5.73 -29.37 17.60
CA CYS A 267 5.01 -28.24 18.18
C CYS A 267 4.72 -28.47 19.67
N SER A 268 4.22 -27.45 20.36
CA SER A 268 3.88 -27.51 21.80
C SER A 268 2.88 -28.63 22.15
N GLU A 269 1.97 -28.97 21.25
CA GLU A 269 0.98 -30.03 21.48
C GLU A 269 1.58 -31.42 21.24
N CYS A 270 2.32 -31.61 20.14
CA CYS A 270 2.89 -32.92 19.77
C CYS A 270 4.12 -33.32 20.62
N ILE A 271 4.75 -32.38 21.33
CA ILE A 271 5.84 -32.71 22.25
C ILE A 271 5.33 -33.35 23.55
N GLU A 272 4.10 -33.04 23.98
CA GLU A 272 3.48 -33.64 25.16
C GLU A 272 3.14 -35.13 24.95
N THR A 273 2.73 -35.49 23.73
CA THR A 273 2.39 -36.87 23.32
C THR A 273 3.12 -37.22 22.02
N CYS A 274 4.45 -37.33 22.11
CA CYS A 274 5.26 -37.64 20.94
C CYS A 274 4.98 -39.07 20.45
N SER A 275 4.23 -39.19 19.35
CA SER A 275 3.88 -40.47 18.71
C SER A 275 5.08 -41.32 18.27
N GLY A 276 6.27 -40.72 18.15
CA GLY A 276 7.52 -41.46 17.90
C GLY A 276 8.13 -42.12 19.13
N CYS A 277 7.61 -41.84 20.33
CA CYS A 277 8.09 -42.34 21.63
C CYS A 277 7.02 -43.08 22.43
N GLU A 278 5.82 -43.25 21.86
CA GLU A 278 4.77 -44.13 22.38
C GLU A 278 5.09 -45.60 22.10
#